data_AF-A0A3Q9BVG5-F1
#
_entry.id   AF-A0A3Q9BVG5-F1
#
_cell.length_a   1.000
_cell.length_b   1.000
_cell.length_c   1.000
_cell.angle_alpha   90.00
_cell.angle_beta   90.00
_cell.angle_gamma   90.00
#
_symmetry.space_group_name_H-M   'P 1'
#
loop_
_entity.id
_entity.type
_entity.pdbx_description
1 polymer ?
#
loop_
_entity_poly.entity_id
_entity_poly.type
_entity_poly.pdbx_seq_one_letter_code
_entity_poly.pdbx_strand_id
1 'polypeptide(L)'
;MTQTLDQRRVSEIAHSLNRYEWRPTAEEVECGAEFFQLVQRLEEAERPGFPRDTSAKPWTLHLHTENVAVLAEEITLLREDFLPRWRERLAADSPMTELIDLYVRGAQPVVRHADAVLAAWEQTTLPEPTAQEIGYRTRYSGAAAKDVAARLRFDIAAAWEKEPPRRSLWEEMGPAWNFLGAVRSTMMAAVSGDVEY
;
A
#
# COMPACT_ATOMS: atom_id res chain seq x y z
N MET A 1 -12.66 7.14 -20.90
CA MET A 1 -11.24 7.51 -20.69
C MET A 1 -10.39 6.45 -21.39
N THR A 2 -9.37 6.86 -22.15
CA THR A 2 -8.45 5.95 -22.85
C THR A 2 -7.44 5.38 -21.85
N GLN A 3 -7.21 4.06 -21.86
CA GLN A 3 -6.21 3.43 -20.99
C GLN A 3 -4.79 3.94 -21.31
N THR A 4 -3.98 4.14 -20.27
CA THR A 4 -2.55 4.44 -20.44
C THR A 4 -1.81 3.26 -21.08
N LEU A 5 -0.58 3.49 -21.56
CA LEU A 5 0.25 2.39 -22.11
C LEU A 5 0.52 1.32 -21.04
N ASP A 6 0.86 1.74 -19.82
CA ASP A 6 1.12 0.82 -18.72
C ASP A 6 -0.14 0.02 -18.31
N GLN A 7 -1.33 0.65 -18.30
CA GLN A 7 -2.60 -0.06 -18.04
C GLN A 7 -2.90 -1.14 -19.10
N ARG A 8 -2.65 -0.83 -20.37
CA ARG A 8 -2.77 -1.82 -21.45
C ARG A 8 -1.77 -2.94 -21.26
N ARG A 9 -0.54 -2.63 -20.89
CA ARG A 9 0.50 -3.65 -20.71
C ARG A 9 0.21 -4.61 -19.55
N VAL A 10 -0.25 -4.11 -18.40
CA VAL A 10 -0.73 -4.98 -17.30
C VAL A 10 -1.86 -5.88 -17.78
N SER A 11 -2.80 -5.34 -18.55
CA SER A 11 -3.92 -6.11 -19.08
C SER A 11 -3.43 -7.21 -20.04
N GLU A 12 -2.47 -6.92 -20.92
CA GLU A 12 -1.86 -7.91 -21.82
C GLU A 12 -1.19 -9.04 -21.05
N ILE A 13 -0.39 -8.72 -20.02
CA ILE A 13 0.27 -9.73 -19.18
C ILE A 13 -0.77 -10.59 -18.45
N ALA A 14 -1.80 -9.97 -17.88
CA ALA A 14 -2.89 -10.69 -17.22
C ALA A 14 -3.65 -11.61 -18.18
N HIS A 15 -3.95 -11.16 -19.40
CA HIS A 15 -4.58 -11.99 -20.42
C HIS A 15 -3.68 -13.16 -20.84
N SER A 16 -2.37 -12.94 -20.95
CA SER A 16 -1.40 -13.99 -21.26
C SER A 16 -1.37 -15.06 -20.17
N LEU A 17 -1.43 -14.65 -18.90
CA LEU A 17 -1.55 -15.56 -17.75
C LEU A 17 -2.85 -16.37 -17.80
N ASN A 18 -4.01 -15.71 -17.96
CA ASN A 18 -5.32 -16.37 -17.98
C ASN A 18 -5.49 -17.35 -19.16
N ARG A 19 -4.79 -17.11 -20.27
CA ARG A 19 -4.79 -17.98 -21.45
C ARG A 19 -3.70 -19.05 -21.43
N TYR A 20 -2.94 -19.15 -20.33
CA TYR A 20 -1.81 -20.07 -20.17
C TYR A 20 -0.70 -19.89 -21.22
N GLU A 21 -0.62 -18.71 -21.83
CA GLU A 21 0.42 -18.31 -22.78
C GLU A 21 1.70 -17.93 -22.03
N TRP A 22 1.56 -17.23 -20.90
CA TRP A 22 2.60 -17.13 -19.88
C TRP A 22 2.33 -18.17 -18.80
N ARG A 23 3.34 -19.03 -18.55
CA ARG A 23 3.34 -20.01 -17.47
C ARG A 23 4.47 -19.63 -16.51
N PRO A 24 4.15 -18.98 -15.37
CA PRO A 24 5.18 -18.53 -14.43
C PRO A 24 6.15 -19.66 -14.09
N THR A 25 7.44 -19.40 -14.25
CA THR A 25 8.47 -20.36 -13.83
C THR A 25 8.58 -20.41 -12.31
N ALA A 26 9.23 -21.44 -11.76
CA ALA A 26 9.46 -21.51 -10.31
C ALA A 26 10.21 -20.27 -9.77
N GLU A 27 11.18 -19.75 -10.54
CA GLU A 27 11.93 -18.55 -10.16
C GLU A 27 11.06 -17.28 -10.23
N GLU A 28 10.13 -17.18 -11.19
CA GLU A 28 9.17 -16.07 -11.25
C GLU A 28 8.17 -16.12 -10.09
N VAL A 29 7.71 -17.31 -9.71
CA VAL A 29 6.85 -17.51 -8.54
C VAL A 29 7.60 -17.13 -7.25
N GLU A 30 8.87 -17.54 -7.11
CA GLU A 30 9.74 -17.15 -5.99
C GLU A 30 9.91 -15.62 -5.93
N CYS A 31 10.16 -14.99 -7.09
CA CYS A 31 10.27 -13.53 -7.20
C CYS A 31 8.98 -12.82 -6.74
N GLY A 32 7.82 -13.23 -7.26
CA GLY A 32 6.54 -12.66 -6.84
C GLY A 32 6.24 -12.91 -5.35
N ALA A 33 6.57 -14.09 -4.82
CA ALA A 33 6.39 -14.39 -3.39
C ALA A 33 7.28 -13.51 -2.51
N GLU A 34 8.56 -13.33 -2.86
CA GLU A 34 9.47 -12.43 -2.14
C GLU A 34 9.01 -10.96 -2.21
N PHE A 35 8.44 -10.52 -3.34
CA PHE A 35 7.83 -9.20 -3.46
C PHE A 35 6.72 -9.04 -2.41
N PHE A 36 5.78 -9.97 -2.31
CA PHE A 36 4.68 -9.88 -1.33
C PHE A 36 5.16 -9.98 0.11
N GLN A 37 6.19 -10.78 0.40
CA GLN A 37 6.82 -10.82 1.72
C GLN A 37 7.51 -9.50 2.09
N LEU A 38 8.13 -8.83 1.13
CA LEU A 38 8.69 -7.49 1.34
C LEU A 38 7.58 -6.49 1.68
N VAL A 39 6.54 -6.43 0.85
CA VAL A 39 5.38 -5.54 1.05
C VAL A 39 4.74 -5.77 2.41
N GLN A 40 4.43 -7.02 2.74
CA GLN A 40 3.81 -7.38 4.01
C GLN A 40 4.65 -6.91 5.21
N ARG A 41 5.97 -7.14 5.18
CA ARG A 41 6.85 -6.69 6.26
C ARG A 41 6.83 -5.18 6.45
N LEU A 42 6.77 -4.41 5.36
CA LEU A 42 6.72 -2.95 5.40
C LEU A 42 5.37 -2.42 5.91
N GLU A 43 4.27 -3.04 5.48
CA GLU A 43 2.90 -2.70 5.90
C GLU A 43 2.66 -3.05 7.38
N GLU A 44 3.20 -4.16 7.87
CA GLU A 44 3.04 -4.62 9.26
C GLU A 44 3.98 -3.92 10.25
N ALA A 45 5.13 -3.40 9.80
CA ALA A 45 6.14 -2.76 10.65
C ALA A 45 5.53 -1.63 11.50
N GLU A 46 5.76 -1.64 12.82
CA GLU A 46 5.28 -0.58 13.71
C GLU A 46 5.95 0.76 13.40
N ARG A 47 5.13 1.81 13.27
CA ARG A 47 5.60 3.19 13.08
C ARG A 47 5.10 4.07 14.23
N PRO A 48 5.93 4.35 15.24
CA PRO A 48 5.53 5.11 16.43
C PRO A 48 4.94 6.50 16.17
N GLY A 49 5.23 7.09 15.00
CA GLY A 49 4.71 8.39 14.57
C GLY A 49 3.28 8.37 14.02
N PHE A 50 2.65 7.20 13.84
CA PHE A 50 1.30 7.07 13.32
C PHE A 50 0.38 6.37 14.33
N PRO A 51 -0.73 7.00 14.76
CA PRO A 51 -1.69 6.33 15.60
C PRO A 51 -2.35 5.20 14.80
N ARG A 52 -2.53 4.03 15.44
CA ARG A 52 -3.18 2.86 14.85
C ARG A 52 -4.44 2.52 15.62
N ASP A 53 -5.47 2.09 14.89
CA ASP A 53 -6.61 1.46 15.53
C ASP A 53 -6.38 -0.05 15.66
N THR A 54 -6.04 -0.49 16.88
CA THR A 54 -5.83 -1.90 17.21
C THR A 54 -7.13 -2.63 17.56
N SER A 55 -8.28 -1.94 17.59
CA SER A 55 -9.58 -2.54 17.91
C SER A 55 -10.21 -3.26 16.73
N ALA A 56 -9.83 -2.91 15.49
CA ALA A 56 -10.37 -3.46 14.25
C ALA A 56 -9.77 -4.81 13.82
N LYS A 57 -9.40 -5.70 14.75
CA LYS A 57 -8.83 -7.01 14.39
C LYS A 57 -9.79 -7.83 13.51
N PRO A 58 -9.29 -8.52 12.47
CA PRO A 58 -7.88 -8.72 12.13
C PRO A 58 -7.26 -7.60 11.26
N TRP A 59 -8.00 -6.58 10.87
CA TRP A 59 -7.57 -5.54 9.93
C TRP A 59 -7.20 -4.24 10.67
N THR A 60 -5.91 -4.04 10.93
CA THR A 60 -5.45 -2.74 11.43
C THR A 60 -5.75 -1.66 10.40
N LEU A 61 -6.43 -0.59 10.83
CA LEU A 61 -6.62 0.57 9.97
C LEU A 61 -5.39 1.46 10.02
N HIS A 62 -4.89 1.81 8.84
CA HIS A 62 -3.75 2.70 8.64
C HIS A 62 -4.22 4.05 8.10
N LEU A 63 -3.46 5.09 8.40
CA LEU A 63 -3.68 6.43 7.83
C LEU A 63 -3.23 6.46 6.37
N HIS A 64 -3.83 7.33 5.55
CA HIS A 64 -3.38 7.51 4.17
C HIS A 64 -1.92 8.01 4.11
N THR A 65 -1.55 8.90 5.02
CA THR A 65 -0.20 9.43 5.20
C THR A 65 0.79 8.32 5.52
N GLU A 66 0.41 7.37 6.39
CA GLU A 66 1.23 6.19 6.70
C GLU A 66 1.44 5.33 5.45
N ASN A 67 0.36 5.06 4.69
CA ASN A 67 0.44 4.27 3.46
C ASN A 67 1.33 4.92 2.39
N VAL A 68 1.31 6.25 2.26
CA VAL A 68 2.19 6.99 1.35
C VAL A 68 3.65 6.85 1.79
N ALA A 69 3.93 6.94 3.08
CA ALA A 69 5.27 6.76 3.64
C ALA A 69 5.82 5.35 3.37
N VAL A 70 4.99 4.34 3.64
CA VAL A 70 5.30 2.92 3.40
C VAL A 70 5.57 2.69 1.93
N LEU A 71 4.72 3.20 1.02
CA LEU A 71 4.93 3.05 -0.41
C LEU A 71 6.23 3.70 -0.90
N ALA A 72 6.59 4.88 -0.39
CA ALA A 72 7.84 5.53 -0.79
C ALA A 72 9.09 4.70 -0.41
N GLU A 73 9.08 4.12 0.79
CA GLU A 73 10.12 3.19 1.24
C GLU A 73 10.13 1.90 0.42
N GLU A 74 8.95 1.31 0.17
CA GLU A 74 8.76 0.13 -0.68
C GLU A 74 9.37 0.36 -2.07
N ILE A 75 9.05 1.47 -2.73
CA ILE A 75 9.57 1.77 -4.07
C ILE A 75 11.08 1.95 -4.08
N THR A 76 11.65 2.52 -3.02
CA THR A 76 13.11 2.67 -2.89
C THR A 76 13.78 1.31 -2.83
N LEU A 77 13.33 0.44 -1.92
CA LEU A 77 13.86 -0.93 -1.76
C LEU A 77 13.65 -1.78 -3.03
N LEU A 78 12.52 -1.62 -3.70
CA LEU A 78 12.25 -2.34 -4.94
C LEU A 78 13.23 -1.95 -6.06
N ARG A 79 13.54 -0.66 -6.17
CA ARG A 79 14.41 -0.12 -7.23
C ARG A 79 15.88 -0.37 -6.98
N GLU A 80 16.32 -0.18 -5.75
CA GLU A 80 17.75 -0.17 -5.40
C GLU A 80 18.28 -1.57 -5.09
N ASP A 81 17.45 -2.44 -4.51
CA ASP A 81 17.89 -3.75 -4.05
C ASP A 81 17.16 -4.91 -4.73
N PHE A 82 15.82 -4.86 -4.80
CA PHE A 82 15.01 -6.00 -5.23
C PHE A 82 15.16 -6.32 -6.72
N LEU A 83 14.86 -5.33 -7.58
CA LEU A 83 14.87 -5.49 -9.04
C LEU A 83 16.26 -5.81 -9.59
N PRO A 84 17.36 -5.15 -9.16
CA PRO A 84 18.70 -5.50 -9.64
C PRO A 84 19.04 -6.97 -9.40
N ARG A 85 18.83 -7.47 -8.18
CA ARG A 85 19.09 -8.88 -7.83
C ARG A 85 18.27 -9.87 -8.67
N TRP A 86 17.00 -9.56 -8.92
CA TRP A 86 16.12 -10.49 -9.65
C TRP A 86 16.35 -10.47 -11.16
N ARG A 87 16.76 -9.34 -11.73
CA ARG A 87 17.12 -9.25 -13.15
C ARG A 87 18.38 -10.03 -13.51
N GLU A 88 19.27 -10.28 -12.55
CA GLU A 88 20.45 -11.13 -12.77
C GLU A 88 20.08 -12.63 -12.80
N ARG A 89 18.94 -13.01 -12.22
CA ARG A 89 18.48 -14.41 -12.11
C ARG A 89 17.48 -14.77 -13.20
N LEU A 90 16.55 -13.87 -13.50
CA LEU A 90 15.43 -14.12 -14.42
C LEU A 90 15.79 -13.77 -15.87
N ALA A 91 15.03 -14.33 -16.81
CA ALA A 91 15.11 -13.93 -18.22
C ALA A 91 14.81 -12.44 -18.38
N ALA A 92 15.49 -11.79 -19.34
CA ALA A 92 15.38 -10.35 -19.56
C ALA A 92 13.97 -9.86 -19.92
N ASP A 93 13.13 -10.76 -20.44
CA ASP A 93 11.73 -10.55 -20.83
C ASP A 93 10.72 -11.17 -19.85
N SER A 94 11.15 -11.49 -18.61
CA SER A 94 10.27 -12.06 -17.59
C SER A 94 9.08 -11.13 -17.29
N PRO A 95 7.83 -11.59 -17.53
CA PRO A 95 6.64 -10.80 -17.22
C PRO A 95 6.52 -10.45 -15.72
N MET A 96 7.08 -11.28 -14.83
CA MET A 96 7.11 -10.97 -13.39
C MET A 96 7.95 -9.72 -13.10
N THR A 97 9.17 -9.64 -13.65
CA THR A 97 10.00 -8.44 -13.47
C THR A 97 9.38 -7.20 -14.12
N GLU A 98 8.71 -7.38 -15.26
CA GLU A 98 8.00 -6.30 -15.93
C GLU A 98 6.82 -5.79 -15.10
N LEU A 99 6.05 -6.67 -14.44
CA LEU A 99 4.98 -6.27 -13.53
C LEU A 99 5.52 -5.46 -12.35
N ILE A 100 6.66 -5.83 -11.77
CA ILE A 100 7.28 -5.07 -10.68
C ILE A 100 7.78 -3.70 -11.18
N ASP A 101 8.32 -3.62 -12.40
CA ASP A 101 8.67 -2.34 -13.02
C ASP A 101 7.44 -1.45 -13.27
N LEU A 102 6.34 -2.05 -13.72
CA LEU A 102 5.05 -1.36 -13.88
C LEU A 102 4.55 -0.88 -12.52
N TYR A 103 4.67 -1.68 -11.46
CA TYR A 103 4.34 -1.28 -10.09
C TYR A 103 5.14 -0.05 -9.65
N VAL A 104 6.47 -0.09 -9.81
CA VAL A 104 7.38 1.00 -9.47
C VAL A 104 7.06 2.30 -10.23
N ARG A 105 6.80 2.20 -11.53
CA ARG A 105 6.42 3.35 -12.37
C ARG A 105 5.03 3.88 -12.01
N GLY A 106 4.08 2.98 -11.76
CA GLY A 106 2.72 3.30 -11.34
C GLY A 106 2.63 4.01 -10.01
N ALA A 107 3.61 3.83 -9.14
CA ALA A 107 3.67 4.46 -7.81
C ALA A 107 4.20 5.90 -7.86
N GLN A 108 4.89 6.32 -8.93
CA GLN A 108 5.50 7.65 -9.03
C GLN A 108 4.53 8.83 -8.76
N PRO A 109 3.27 8.79 -9.22
CA PRO A 109 2.31 9.86 -8.92
C PRO A 109 2.00 10.02 -7.43
N VAL A 110 2.18 8.95 -6.62
CA VAL A 110 2.05 8.99 -5.16
C VAL A 110 3.38 9.38 -4.52
N VAL A 111 4.47 8.72 -4.90
CA VAL A 111 5.81 8.92 -4.32
C VAL A 111 6.28 10.37 -4.45
N ARG A 112 5.97 11.06 -5.56
CA ARG A 112 6.32 12.47 -5.77
C ARG A 112 5.77 13.42 -4.69
N HIS A 113 4.73 13.00 -3.98
CA HIS A 113 4.08 13.78 -2.93
C HIS A 113 4.48 13.32 -1.52
N ALA A 114 5.24 12.23 -1.38
CA ALA A 114 5.52 11.61 -0.10
C ALA A 114 6.20 12.56 0.89
N ASP A 115 7.27 13.24 0.46
CA ASP A 115 8.01 14.19 1.32
C ASP A 115 7.11 15.34 1.80
N ALA A 116 6.27 15.88 0.91
CA ALA A 116 5.38 16.99 1.25
C ALA A 116 4.27 16.55 2.22
N VAL A 117 3.71 15.35 2.01
CA VAL A 117 2.71 14.74 2.90
C VAL A 117 3.30 14.48 4.28
N LEU A 118 4.50 13.90 4.35
CA LEU A 118 5.21 13.61 5.59
C LEU A 118 5.58 14.89 6.34
N ALA A 119 6.11 15.90 5.65
CA ALA A 119 6.41 17.19 6.26
C ALA A 119 5.15 17.86 6.84
N ALA A 120 4.01 17.77 6.15
CA ALA A 120 2.74 18.29 6.64
C ALA A 120 2.26 17.54 7.90
N TRP A 121 2.46 16.23 7.95
CA TRP A 121 2.15 15.41 9.13
C TRP A 121 3.03 15.77 10.32
N GLU A 122 4.35 15.84 10.14
CA GLU A 122 5.32 16.15 11.19
C GLU A 122 5.12 17.54 11.82
N GLN A 123 4.64 18.49 11.03
CA GLN A 123 4.33 19.86 11.50
C GLN A 123 2.96 19.98 12.16
N THR A 124 2.13 18.93 12.08
CA THR A 124 0.77 18.96 12.63
C THR A 124 0.79 18.69 14.14
N THR A 125 0.03 19.49 14.89
CA THR A 125 -0.29 19.20 16.30
C THR A 125 -1.75 18.77 16.40
N LEU A 126 -1.99 17.48 16.57
CA LEU A 126 -3.33 16.95 16.77
C LEU A 126 -3.75 17.07 18.24
N PRO A 127 -5.02 17.40 18.54
CA PRO A 127 -5.50 17.40 19.91
C PRO A 127 -5.47 15.99 20.50
N GLU A 128 -5.03 15.86 21.76
CA GLU A 128 -5.14 14.59 22.49
C GLU A 128 -6.58 14.37 22.97
N PRO A 129 -7.09 13.13 22.96
CA PRO A 129 -8.39 12.81 23.52
C PRO A 129 -8.44 13.13 25.02
N THR A 130 -9.51 13.77 25.47
CA THR A 130 -9.69 14.11 26.88
C THR A 130 -10.08 12.88 27.72
N ALA A 131 -9.76 12.91 29.02
CA ALA A 131 -10.18 11.87 29.96
C ALA A 131 -11.71 11.71 30.02
N GLN A 132 -12.46 12.79 29.81
CA GLN A 132 -13.92 12.76 29.75
C GLN A 132 -14.43 12.01 28.51
N GLU A 133 -13.86 12.27 27.34
CA GLU A 133 -14.23 11.57 26.09
C GLU A 133 -13.90 10.08 26.16
N ILE A 134 -12.71 9.74 26.67
CA ILE A 134 -12.30 8.35 26.88
C ILE A 134 -13.27 7.68 27.86
N GLY A 135 -13.52 8.29 29.02
CA GLY A 135 -14.41 7.74 30.04
C GLY A 135 -15.84 7.55 29.54
N TYR A 136 -16.37 8.50 28.76
CA TYR A 136 -17.69 8.38 28.14
C TYR A 136 -17.75 7.22 27.15
N ARG A 137 -16.80 7.14 26.21
CA ARG A 137 -16.77 6.08 25.19
C ARG A 137 -16.50 4.70 25.80
N THR A 138 -15.64 4.58 26.80
CA THR A 138 -15.41 3.33 27.54
C THR A 138 -16.68 2.80 28.21
N ARG A 139 -17.47 3.67 28.86
CA ARG A 139 -18.75 3.25 29.46
C ARG A 139 -19.76 2.77 28.43
N TYR A 140 -19.78 3.39 27.26
CA TYR A 140 -20.72 3.06 26.20
C TYR A 140 -20.34 1.78 25.44
N SER A 141 -19.06 1.60 25.11
CA SER A 141 -18.60 0.45 24.32
C SER A 141 -18.24 -0.78 25.16
N GLY A 142 -17.97 -0.61 26.45
CA GLY A 142 -17.43 -1.68 27.31
C GLY A 142 -15.98 -2.05 27.02
N ALA A 143 -15.30 -1.38 26.08
CA ALA A 143 -13.91 -1.65 25.72
C ALA A 143 -12.93 -1.06 26.74
N ALA A 144 -11.71 -1.61 26.82
CA ALA A 144 -10.69 -1.10 27.71
C ALA A 144 -10.32 0.36 27.35
N ALA A 145 -10.11 1.20 28.37
CA ALA A 145 -9.83 2.62 28.18
C ALA A 145 -8.62 2.89 27.27
N LYS A 146 -7.61 2.02 27.30
CA LYS A 146 -6.44 2.10 26.41
C LYS A 146 -6.80 1.95 24.92
N ASP A 147 -7.72 1.03 24.61
CA ASP A 147 -8.11 0.74 23.23
C ASP A 147 -9.03 1.86 22.71
N VAL A 148 -9.91 2.37 23.59
CA VAL A 148 -10.73 3.56 23.31
C VAL A 148 -9.85 4.78 23.06
N ALA A 149 -8.81 5.00 23.85
CA ALA A 149 -7.88 6.11 23.65
C ALA A 149 -7.10 5.98 22.33
N ALA A 150 -6.62 4.77 21.99
CA ALA A 150 -5.95 4.52 20.71
C ALA A 150 -6.89 4.79 19.52
N ARG A 151 -8.13 4.28 19.57
CA ARG A 151 -9.15 4.53 18.55
C ARG A 151 -9.48 6.02 18.41
N LEU A 152 -9.60 6.75 19.52
CA LEU A 152 -9.86 8.19 19.50
C LEU A 152 -8.70 8.97 18.84
N ARG A 153 -7.44 8.63 19.15
CA ARG A 153 -6.28 9.25 18.47
C ARG A 153 -6.29 8.97 16.98
N PHE A 154 -6.59 7.73 16.59
CA PHE A 154 -6.75 7.38 15.18
C PHE A 154 -7.87 8.18 14.51
N ASP A 155 -9.06 8.25 15.13
CA ASP A 155 -10.21 9.00 14.59
C ASP A 155 -9.86 10.49 14.39
N ILE A 156 -9.14 11.11 15.34
CA ILE A 156 -8.68 12.50 15.25
C ILE A 156 -7.70 12.68 14.07
N ALA A 157 -6.72 11.79 13.94
CA ALA A 157 -5.77 11.81 12.83
C ALA A 157 -6.46 11.59 11.47
N ALA A 158 -7.36 10.61 11.39
CA ALA A 158 -8.13 10.33 10.18
C ALA A 158 -9.10 11.47 9.81
N ALA A 159 -9.58 12.25 10.79
CA ALA A 159 -10.35 13.45 10.53
C ALA A 159 -9.49 14.55 9.90
N TRP A 160 -8.27 14.76 10.41
CA TRP A 160 -7.30 15.70 9.83
C TRP A 160 -7.00 15.37 8.36
N GLU A 161 -6.86 14.10 7.99
CA GLU A 161 -6.63 13.68 6.59
C GLU A 161 -7.78 14.01 5.64
N LYS A 162 -9.01 14.17 6.16
CA LYS A 162 -10.24 14.41 5.38
C LYS A 162 -10.52 15.90 5.11
N GLU A 163 -9.73 16.79 5.68
CA GLU A 163 -9.87 18.22 5.48
C GLU A 163 -9.15 18.69 4.20
N PRO A 164 -9.66 19.72 3.48
CA PRO A 164 -8.92 20.36 2.41
C PRO A 164 -7.61 20.99 2.92
N PRO A 165 -6.51 20.97 2.14
CA PRO A 165 -6.40 20.41 0.78
C PRO A 165 -6.09 18.90 0.72
N ARG A 166 -5.88 18.23 1.86
CA ARG A 166 -5.42 16.83 1.94
C ARG A 166 -6.39 15.85 1.28
N ARG A 167 -7.69 16.03 1.49
CA ARG A 167 -8.71 15.19 0.83
C ARG A 167 -8.58 15.17 -0.69
N SER A 168 -8.40 16.33 -1.31
CA SER A 168 -8.26 16.44 -2.76
C SER A 168 -6.99 15.76 -3.27
N LEU A 169 -5.92 15.79 -2.47
CA LEU A 169 -4.68 15.07 -2.77
C LEU A 169 -4.90 13.54 -2.80
N TRP A 170 -5.68 12.99 -1.86
CA TRP A 170 -6.02 11.56 -1.86
C TRP A 170 -6.88 11.15 -3.05
N GLU A 171 -7.83 11.99 -3.42
CA GLU A 171 -8.66 11.80 -4.62
C GLU A 171 -7.79 11.83 -5.89
N GLU A 172 -6.79 12.71 -5.98
CA GLU A 172 -5.81 12.75 -7.08
C GLU A 172 -4.94 11.48 -7.14
N MET A 173 -4.56 10.92 -5.99
CA MET A 173 -3.76 9.70 -5.90
C MET A 173 -4.55 8.41 -6.18
N GLY A 174 -5.87 8.44 -6.04
CA GLY A 174 -6.75 7.26 -6.16
C GLY A 174 -6.52 6.42 -7.43
N PRO A 175 -6.40 7.01 -8.63
CA PRO A 175 -6.09 6.26 -9.85
C PRO A 175 -4.77 5.50 -9.81
N ALA A 176 -3.73 6.05 -9.15
CA ALA A 176 -2.45 5.37 -9.00
C ALA A 176 -2.59 4.16 -8.06
N TRP A 177 -3.26 4.31 -6.92
CA TRP A 177 -3.54 3.21 -6.00
C TRP A 177 -4.33 2.07 -6.67
N ASN A 178 -5.35 2.40 -7.47
CA ASN A 178 -6.11 1.40 -8.23
C ASN A 178 -5.23 0.65 -9.23
N PHE A 179 -4.32 1.36 -9.92
CA PHE A 179 -3.37 0.74 -10.83
C PHE A 179 -2.39 -0.20 -10.10
N LEU A 180 -1.84 0.23 -8.96
CA LEU A 180 -0.98 -0.60 -8.11
C LEU A 180 -1.72 -1.86 -7.63
N GLY A 181 -2.99 -1.73 -7.26
CA GLY A 181 -3.85 -2.85 -6.90
C GLY A 181 -4.04 -3.84 -8.05
N ALA A 182 -4.27 -3.37 -9.27
CA ALA A 182 -4.37 -4.22 -10.45
C ALA A 182 -3.07 -4.99 -10.72
N VAL A 183 -1.91 -4.32 -10.65
CA VAL A 183 -0.60 -4.96 -10.82
C VAL A 183 -0.35 -6.02 -9.75
N ARG A 184 -0.61 -5.71 -8.47
CA ARG A 184 -0.52 -6.67 -7.35
C ARG A 184 -1.46 -7.86 -7.57
N SER A 185 -2.69 -7.64 -8.04
CA SER A 185 -3.63 -8.72 -8.33
C SER A 185 -3.10 -9.66 -9.43
N THR A 186 -2.53 -9.13 -10.50
CA THR A 186 -1.94 -9.95 -11.57
C THR A 186 -0.73 -10.75 -11.07
N MET A 187 0.16 -10.13 -10.28
CA MET A 187 1.28 -10.84 -9.67
C MET A 187 0.82 -11.93 -8.70
N MET A 188 -0.22 -11.66 -7.91
CA MET A 188 -0.76 -12.65 -6.97
C MET A 188 -1.34 -13.86 -7.71
N ALA A 189 -2.11 -13.65 -8.78
CA ALA A 189 -2.62 -14.73 -9.62
C ALA A 189 -1.49 -15.59 -10.21
N ALA A 190 -0.40 -14.95 -10.65
CA ALA A 190 0.78 -15.67 -11.16
C ALA A 190 1.48 -16.50 -10.08
N VAL A 191 1.55 -16.01 -8.84
CA VAL A 191 2.18 -16.70 -7.71
C VAL A 191 1.31 -17.84 -7.18
N SER A 192 0.00 -17.63 -7.06
CA SER A 192 -0.93 -18.62 -6.51
C SER A 192 -1.35 -19.69 -7.52
N GLY A 193 -1.21 -19.42 -8.81
CA GLY A 193 -1.75 -20.25 -9.89
C GLY A 193 -3.27 -20.12 -10.04
N ASP A 194 -3.90 -19.17 -9.34
CA ASP A 194 -5.33 -18.87 -9.43
C ASP A 194 -5.59 -17.94 -10.62
N VAL A 195 -5.71 -18.54 -11.81
CA VAL A 195 -5.81 -17.84 -13.11
C VAL A 195 -7.25 -17.70 -13.62
N GLU A 196 -8.25 -18.00 -12.79
CA GLU A 196 -9.68 -17.80 -13.11
C GLU A 196 -10.19 -16.48 -12.50
N TYR A 197 -9.87 -15.35 -13.15
CA TYR A 197 -10.46 -14.03 -12.85
C TYR A 197 -10.96 -13.32 -14.11
#